data_AF-K6YTA2-F1
#
_entry.id   AF-K6YTA2-F1
#
_cell.length_a   1.000
_cell.length_b   1.000
_cell.length_c   1.000
_cell.angle_alpha   90.00
_cell.angle_beta   90.00
_cell.angle_gamma   90.00
#
_symmetry.space_group_name_H-M   'P 1'
#
loop_
_entity.id
_entity.type
_entity.pdbx_description
1 polymer ?
#
loop_
_entity_poly.entity_id
_entity_poly.type
_entity_poly.pdbx_seq_one_letter_code
_entity_poly.pdbx_strand_id
1 'polypeptide(L)' 'MDDFSEEAFTTHYVVLVYKVIFTGNIASLPVAQHNDYRWFSKMALLNNDDVHKHTKWYFQKDKQADILMSNLKVGI' A
#
# COMPACT_ATOMS: atom_id res chain seq x y z
N MET A 1 24.57 -1.45 -19.39
CA MET A 1 25.00 -1.25 -17.99
C MET A 1 25.31 -2.63 -17.47
N ASP A 2 26.55 -2.83 -17.07
CA ASP A 2 27.07 -4.14 -16.66
C ASP A 2 27.46 -4.00 -15.20
N ASP A 3 26.81 -4.77 -14.32
CA ASP A 3 27.15 -4.84 -12.90
C ASP A 3 27.33 -6.31 -12.52
N PHE A 4 28.58 -6.69 -12.26
CA PHE A 4 29.04 -8.02 -11.88
C PHE A 4 29.09 -8.18 -10.35
N SER A 5 28.01 -7.85 -9.66
CA SER A 5 27.85 -8.21 -8.25
C SER A 5 26.89 -9.39 -8.13
N GLU A 6 27.43 -10.58 -7.87
CA GLU A 6 26.67 -11.82 -7.64
C GLU A 6 25.97 -11.86 -6.25
N GLU A 7 25.85 -10.71 -5.57
CA GLU A 7 25.12 -10.61 -4.29
C GLU A 7 23.74 -9.99 -4.50
N ALA A 8 22.69 -10.68 -4.04
CA ALA A 8 21.34 -10.15 -4.02
C ALA A 8 21.26 -8.95 -3.05
N PHE A 9 21.34 -7.73 -3.58
CA PHE A 9 21.17 -6.53 -2.76
C PHE A 9 19.69 -6.35 -2.38
N THR A 10 19.44 -6.01 -1.12
CA THR A 10 18.09 -5.76 -0.61
C THR A 10 17.79 -4.27 -0.57
N THR A 11 16.53 -3.89 -0.74
CA THR A 11 16.06 -2.52 -0.48
C THR A 11 15.33 -2.45 0.86
N HIS A 12 15.67 -1.47 1.69
CA HIS A 12 15.02 -1.22 2.97
C HIS A 12 14.26 0.11 2.94
N TYR A 13 13.02 0.12 3.42
CA TYR A 13 12.15 1.30 3.41
C TYR A 13 11.63 1.60 4.82
N VAL A 14 11.70 2.88 5.22
CA VAL A 14 10.92 3.42 6.34
C VAL A 14 9.72 4.15 5.73
N VAL A 15 8.51 3.73 6.06
CA VAL A 15 7.28 4.21 5.41
C VAL A 15 6.42 4.99 6.40
N LEU A 16 6.03 6.22 6.03
CA LEU A 16 5.03 7.02 6.74
C LEU A 16 3.68 6.85 6.06
N VAL A 17 2.66 6.45 6.82
CA VAL A 17 1.33 6.14 6.29
C VAL A 17 0.42 7.34 6.44
N TYR A 18 -0.34 7.62 5.37
CA TYR A 18 -1.35 8.65 5.34
C TYR A 18 -2.68 8.07 4.83
N LYS A 19 -3.79 8.55 5.40
CA LYS A 19 -5.14 8.25 4.94
C LYS A 19 -5.75 9.51 4.33
N VAL A 20 -6.22 9.41 3.09
CA VAL A 20 -6.88 10.51 2.37
C VAL A 20 -8.27 10.07 1.90
N ILE A 21 -9.19 11.04 1.86
CA ILE A 21 -10.47 10.86 1.16
C ILE A 21 -10.26 11.39 -0.25
N PHE A 22 -10.37 10.51 -1.24
CA PHE A 22 -10.23 10.87 -2.63
C PHE A 22 -11.60 10.97 -3.30
N THR A 23 -11.90 12.12 -3.88
CA THR A 23 -13.17 12.43 -4.55
C THR A 23 -13.03 12.55 -6.08
N GLY A 24 -11.83 12.29 -6.62
CA GLY A 24 -11.56 12.33 -8.05
C GLY A 24 -11.95 11.05 -8.79
N ASN A 25 -11.67 11.04 -10.10
CA ASN A 25 -11.88 9.85 -10.94
C ASN A 25 -10.62 8.96 -10.94
N ILE A 26 -10.78 7.66 -10.73
CA ILE A 26 -9.67 6.70 -10.76
C ILE A 26 -9.00 6.64 -12.14
N ALA A 27 -9.75 6.90 -13.22
CA ALA A 27 -9.24 6.91 -14.59
C ALA A 27 -8.31 8.10 -14.88
N SER A 28 -8.25 9.11 -14.01
CA SER A 28 -7.33 10.24 -14.15
C SER A 28 -6.01 10.04 -13.39
N LEU A 29 -5.78 8.88 -12.77
CA LEU A 29 -4.54 8.60 -12.05
C LEU A 29 -3.37 8.36 -13.03
N PRO A 30 -2.13 8.77 -12.67
CA PRO A 30 -0.98 8.71 -13.56
C PRO A 30 -0.49 7.26 -13.78
N VAL A 31 -0.22 6.89 -15.04
CA VAL A 31 0.15 5.50 -15.40
C VAL A 31 1.66 5.23 -15.49
N ALA A 32 2.50 6.20 -15.15
CA ALA A 32 3.96 6.07 -15.29
C ALA A 32 4.57 4.97 -14.40
N GLN A 33 3.92 4.65 -13.28
CA GLN A 33 4.38 3.61 -12.33
C GLN A 33 3.38 2.46 -12.15
N HIS A 34 2.16 2.59 -12.71
CA HIS A 34 1.09 1.62 -12.53
C HIS A 34 0.32 1.46 -13.84
N ASN A 35 0.10 0.22 -14.25
CA ASN A 35 -0.63 -0.07 -15.49
C ASN A 35 -2.16 -0.09 -15.31
N ASP A 36 -2.65 -0.24 -14.07
CA ASP A 36 -4.09 -0.25 -13.76
C ASP A 36 -4.35 0.15 -12.29
N TYR A 37 -5.58 0.56 -12.01
CA TYR A 37 -6.04 1.00 -10.70
C TYR A 37 -7.42 0.42 -10.39
N ARG A 38 -7.65 0.00 -9.15
CA ARG A 38 -8.96 -0.46 -8.69
C ARG A 38 -9.23 -0.12 -7.25
N TRP A 39 -10.51 0.12 -6.95
CA TRP A 39 -10.99 0.21 -5.57
C TRP A 39 -11.24 -1.18 -5.01
N PHE A 40 -10.91 -1.36 -3.74
CA PHE A 40 -11.20 -2.58 -2.99
C PHE A 40 -12.01 -2.27 -1.74
N SER A 41 -12.93 -3.18 -1.40
CA SER A 41 -13.34 -3.32 -0.01
C SER A 41 -12.19 -3.94 0.80
N LYS A 42 -12.14 -3.69 2.11
CA LYS A 42 -11.12 -4.27 2.99
C LYS A 42 -11.03 -5.80 2.86
N MET A 43 -12.18 -6.47 2.81
CA MET A 43 -12.23 -7.93 2.66
C MET A 43 -11.69 -8.40 1.30
N ALA A 44 -12.07 -7.72 0.21
CA ALA A 44 -11.59 -8.06 -1.12
C ALA A 44 -10.07 -7.85 -1.26
N LEU A 45 -9.52 -6.78 -0.67
CA LEU A 45 -8.08 -6.51 -0.65
C LEU A 45 -7.30 -7.60 0.10
N LEU A 46 -7.81 -8.03 1.26
CA LEU A 46 -7.14 -9.04 2.09
C LEU A 46 -7.14 -10.44 1.44
N ASN A 47 -8.22 -10.78 0.74
CA ASN A 47 -8.40 -12.09 0.11
C ASN A 47 -7.84 -12.18 -1.33
N ASN A 48 -7.32 -11.08 -1.90
CA ASN A 48 -6.77 -11.09 -3.25
C ASN A 48 -5.27 -11.43 -3.22
N ASP A 49 -4.85 -12.49 -3.91
CA ASP A 49 -3.47 -12.99 -3.90
C ASP A 49 -2.47 -12.09 -4.65
N ASP A 50 -2.96 -11.26 -5.58
CA ASP A 50 -2.15 -10.29 -6.33
C ASP A 50 -1.78 -9.06 -5.47
N VAL A 51 -2.45 -8.86 -4.32
CA VAL A 51 -2.11 -7.78 -3.39
C VAL A 51 -0.92 -8.19 -2.52
N HIS A 52 0.17 -7.43 -2.61
CA HIS A 52 1.38 -7.70 -1.83
C HIS A 52 1.15 -7.67 -0.32
N LYS A 53 1.83 -8.56 0.42
CA LYS A 53 1.67 -8.71 1.88
C LYS A 53 1.86 -7.41 2.66
N HIS A 54 2.82 -6.57 2.29
CA HIS A 54 3.10 -5.30 3.00
C HIS A 54 1.95 -4.29 2.85
N THR A 55 1.18 -4.34 1.75
CA THR A 55 -0.04 -3.55 1.60
C THR A 55 -1.18 -4.09 2.46
N LYS A 56 -1.31 -5.42 2.55
CA LYS A 56 -2.34 -6.07 3.39
C LYS A 56 -2.15 -5.76 4.88
N TRP A 57 -0.92 -5.58 5.34
CA TRP A 57 -0.60 -5.29 6.75
C TRP A 57 -1.29 -4.04 7.29
N TYR A 58 -1.53 -3.02 6.47
CA TYR A 58 -2.31 -1.83 6.86
C TYR A 58 -3.77 -2.12 7.22
N PHE A 59 -4.26 -3.33 6.93
CA PHE A 59 -5.63 -3.75 7.19
C PHE A 59 -5.71 -4.90 8.21
N GLN A 60 -4.57 -5.38 8.72
CA GLN A 60 -4.45 -6.52 9.64
C GLN A 60 -4.06 -6.05 11.05
N LYS A 61 -4.94 -6.32 12.03
CA LYS A 61 -4.77 -5.83 13.41
C LYS A 61 -3.49 -6.34 14.09
N ASP A 62 -3.05 -7.55 13.76
CA ASP A 62 -1.84 -8.18 14.32
C ASP A 62 -0.54 -7.58 13.76
N LYS A 63 -0.60 -6.80 12.68
CA LYS A 63 0.56 -6.18 12.03
C LYS A 63 0.85 -4.76 12.47
N GLN A 64 -0.16 -4.06 13.00
CA GLN A 64 -0.04 -2.70 13.56
C GLN A 64 0.57 -1.67 12.59
N ALA A 65 0.55 -1.93 11.27
CA ALA A 65 1.17 -1.05 10.27
C ALA A 65 0.45 0.30 10.14
N ASP A 66 -0.79 0.41 10.63
CA ASP A 66 -1.62 1.61 10.70
C ASP A 66 -1.92 2.07 12.13
N ILE A 67 -1.17 1.62 13.16
CA ILE A 67 -1.51 1.82 14.58
C ILE A 67 -1.74 3.28 14.98
N LEU A 68 -0.97 4.21 14.41
CA LEU A 68 -1.16 5.64 14.65
C LEU A 68 -2.48 6.15 14.08
N MET A 69 -2.93 5.59 12.95
CA MET A 69 -4.17 5.95 12.27
C MET A 69 -5.40 5.30 12.92
N SER A 70 -5.29 4.08 13.45
CA SER A 70 -6.41 3.40 14.13
C SER A 70 -6.82 4.09 15.43
N ASN A 71 -5.87 4.77 16.09
CA ASN A 71 -6.09 5.46 17.35
C ASN A 71 -6.55 6.91 17.18
N LEU A 72 -6.37 7.48 15.98
CA LEU A 72 -6.95 8.75 15.62
C LEU A 72 -8.45 8.55 15.39
N LYS A 73 -9.26 8.83 16.42
CA LYS A 73 -10.69 9.09 16.22
C LYS A 73 -10.80 10.33 15.34
N VAL A 74 -10.91 10.13 14.04
CA VAL A 74 -11.32 11.20 13.13
C VAL A 74 -12.74 11.57 13.57
N GLY A 75 -12.87 12.70 14.27
CA GLY A 75 -14.16 13.29 14.57
C GLY A 75 -14.84 13.62 13.25
N ILE A 76 -15.86 12.84 12.93
CA ILE A 76 -16.93 13.22 12.01
C ILE A 76 -18.13 13.53 12.90
#